data_AF-A0A2E3U668-F1
#
_entry.id   AF-A0A2E3U668-F1
#
_cell.length_a   1.000
_cell.length_b   1.000
_cell.length_c   1.000
_cell.angle_alpha   90.00
_cell.angle_beta   90.00
_cell.angle_gamma   90.00
#
_symmetry.space_group_name_H-M   'P 1'
#
loop_
_entity.id
_entity.type
_entity.pdbx_description
1 polymer ?
#
loop_
_entity_poly.entity_id
_entity_poly.type
_entity_poly.pdbx_seq_one_letter_code
_entity_poly.pdbx_strand_id
1 'polypeptide(L)'
;MNGLTFHRKIEENTGLLIFGILFVSAIGGLVQLLPVLTQESLETASANTRPYSAVELTGRDIYMRENCVVCHSQQIRPLVAEVERYGPYSRAGEFVYDRPFLWGSKRTGPDLHRIGGKYSDDWHRLHLLDPRAVVPNSIMPAYPWLEERQASETGNITNKLTVLRRLGHPYTDEQIANAEADLEGLTEMDALIVYLQMLGTGFSEEDAAMEGGSH
;
A
#
# COMPACT_ATOMS: atom_id res chain seq x y z
N MET A 1 -46.46 11.79 21.90
CA MET A 1 -45.44 11.42 22.91
C MET A 1 -44.45 12.56 23.01
N ASN A 2 -44.12 13.02 24.22
CA ASN A 2 -43.09 14.05 24.42
C ASN A 2 -41.70 13.39 24.36
N GLY A 3 -40.67 14.10 23.89
CA GLY A 3 -39.31 13.57 23.74
C GLY A 3 -38.74 13.00 25.05
N LEU A 4 -39.08 13.62 26.19
CA LEU A 4 -38.67 13.15 27.52
C LEU A 4 -39.25 11.77 27.87
N THR A 5 -40.50 11.50 27.48
CA THR A 5 -41.16 10.21 27.74
C THR A 5 -40.65 9.11 26.81
N PHE A 6 -40.23 9.46 25.60
CA PHE A 6 -39.58 8.54 24.66
C PHE A 6 -38.17 8.16 25.13
N HIS A 7 -37.39 9.15 25.57
CA HIS A 7 -36.03 8.93 26.06
C HIS A 7 -36.00 7.99 27.27
N ARG A 8 -36.83 8.26 28.30
CA ARG A 8 -36.94 7.40 29.48
C ARG A 8 -37.30 5.94 29.12
N LYS A 9 -38.17 5.74 28.13
CA LYS A 9 -38.59 4.40 27.66
C LYS A 9 -37.45 3.62 26.99
N ILE A 10 -36.51 4.31 26.34
CA ILE A 10 -35.31 3.69 25.77
C ILE A 10 -34.32 3.35 26.88
N GLU A 11 -34.09 4.24 27.84
CA GLU A 11 -33.16 4.02 28.95
C GLU A 11 -33.59 2.88 29.88
N GLU A 12 -34.89 2.75 30.14
CA GLU A 12 -35.45 1.68 30.96
C GLU A 12 -35.40 0.30 30.27
N ASN A 13 -35.11 0.23 28.97
CA ASN A 13 -35.07 -1.01 28.20
C ASN A 13 -33.68 -1.23 27.56
N THR A 14 -32.88 -2.08 28.20
CA THR A 14 -31.51 -2.42 27.74
C THR A 14 -31.46 -2.91 26.29
N GLY A 15 -32.45 -3.69 25.84
CA GLY A 15 -32.51 -4.19 24.46
C GLY A 15 -32.72 -3.09 23.43
N LEU A 16 -33.64 -2.16 23.71
CA LEU A 16 -33.88 -0.98 22.86
C LEU A 16 -32.67 -0.05 22.84
N LEU A 17 -32.00 0.13 23.97
CA LEU A 17 -30.80 0.96 24.07
C LEU A 17 -29.63 0.38 23.24
N ILE A 18 -29.35 -0.93 23.39
CA ILE A 18 -28.31 -1.60 22.60
C ILE A 18 -28.62 -1.50 21.09
N PHE A 19 -29.86 -1.80 20.69
CA PHE A 19 -30.27 -1.68 19.30
C PHE A 19 -30.09 -0.25 18.77
N GLY A 20 -30.50 0.77 19.54
CA GLY A 20 -30.35 2.17 19.17
C GLY A 20 -28.88 2.58 18.97
N ILE A 21 -27.99 2.15 19.86
CA ILE A 21 -26.54 2.42 19.75
C ILE A 21 -25.97 1.77 18.49
N LEU A 22 -26.27 0.49 18.25
CA LEU A 22 -25.79 -0.22 17.06
C LEU A 22 -26.30 0.41 15.77
N PHE A 23 -27.60 0.75 15.74
CA PHE A 23 -28.23 1.38 14.59
C PHE A 23 -27.58 2.73 14.25
N VAL A 24 -27.46 3.62 15.24
CA VAL A 24 -26.87 4.96 15.02
C VAL A 24 -25.39 4.87 14.65
N SER A 25 -24.63 3.97 15.30
CA SER A 25 -23.21 3.78 15.00
C SER A 25 -22.98 3.21 13.60
N ALA A 26 -23.87 2.32 13.13
CA ALA A 26 -23.78 1.72 11.81
C ALA A 26 -24.01 2.72 10.66
N ILE A 27 -24.82 3.77 10.89
CA ILE A 27 -25.11 4.79 9.86
C ILE A 27 -23.82 5.42 9.34
N GLY A 28 -22.87 5.77 10.24
CA GLY A 28 -21.59 6.36 9.84
C GLY A 28 -20.78 5.46 8.92
N GLY A 29 -20.67 4.17 9.28
CA GLY A 29 -19.98 3.17 8.46
C GLY A 29 -20.64 2.94 7.11
N LEU A 30 -21.98 2.85 7.07
CA LEU A 30 -22.72 2.66 5.81
C LEU A 30 -22.55 3.84 4.86
N VAL A 31 -22.67 5.06 5.36
CA VAL A 31 -22.54 6.29 4.56
C VAL A 31 -21.12 6.45 3.99
N GLN A 32 -20.10 6.00 4.72
CA GLN A 32 -18.70 6.09 4.26
C GLN A 32 -18.29 4.95 3.34
N LEU A 33 -18.72 3.71 3.62
CA LEU A 33 -18.25 2.53 2.89
C LEU A 33 -19.06 2.24 1.63
N LEU A 34 -20.40 2.36 1.66
CA LEU A 34 -21.23 1.96 0.53
C LEU A 34 -20.93 2.74 -0.75
N PRO A 35 -20.75 4.09 -0.74
CA PRO A 35 -20.44 4.82 -1.96
C PRO A 35 -19.08 4.43 -2.56
N VAL A 36 -18.10 4.12 -1.70
CA VAL A 36 -16.74 3.75 -2.09
C VAL A 36 -16.72 2.44 -2.88
N LEU A 37 -17.59 1.49 -2.55
CA LEU A 37 -17.69 0.18 -3.23
C LEU A 37 -18.17 0.25 -4.69
N THR A 38 -18.66 1.40 -5.14
CA THR A 38 -19.15 1.59 -6.51
C THR A 38 -18.52 2.81 -7.17
N GLN A 39 -17.46 3.37 -6.57
CA GLN A 39 -16.82 4.59 -7.05
C GLN A 39 -15.73 4.24 -8.07
N GLU A 40 -16.00 4.50 -9.34
CA GLU A 40 -15.11 4.17 -10.47
C GLU A 40 -13.69 4.76 -10.30
N SER A 41 -13.58 5.99 -9.77
CA SER A 41 -12.27 6.63 -9.55
C SER A 41 -11.37 5.91 -8.55
N LEU A 42 -11.89 4.95 -7.79
CA LEU A 42 -11.14 4.14 -6.81
C LEU A 42 -10.88 2.71 -7.29
N GLU A 43 -11.57 2.26 -8.35
CA GLU A 43 -11.45 0.92 -8.91
C GLU A 43 -10.62 0.89 -10.20
N THR A 44 -10.62 2.00 -10.95
CA THR A 44 -9.92 2.10 -12.22
C THR A 44 -8.42 2.29 -12.00
N ALA A 45 -7.63 1.33 -12.47
CA ALA A 45 -6.18 1.42 -12.48
C ALA A 45 -5.71 2.54 -13.42
N SER A 46 -4.62 3.23 -13.05
CA SER A 46 -3.97 4.16 -13.99
C SER A 46 -3.40 3.41 -15.20
N ALA A 47 -3.13 4.12 -16.29
CA ALA A 47 -2.71 3.52 -17.56
C ALA A 47 -1.48 2.60 -17.43
N ASN A 48 -0.55 2.93 -16.53
CA ASN A 48 0.68 2.18 -16.29
C ASN A 48 0.60 1.22 -15.10
N THR A 49 -0.52 1.19 -14.36
CA THR A 49 -0.67 0.32 -13.20
C THR A 49 -0.93 -1.12 -13.62
N ARG A 50 -0.08 -2.03 -13.12
CA ARG A 50 -0.16 -3.48 -13.32
C ARG A 50 -0.08 -4.20 -11.98
N PRO A 51 -0.55 -5.45 -11.88
CA PRO A 51 -0.28 -6.25 -10.69
C PRO A 51 1.24 -6.45 -10.50
N TYR A 52 1.64 -6.59 -9.25
CA TYR A 52 3.02 -6.86 -8.87
C TYR A 52 3.48 -8.21 -9.42
N SER A 53 4.72 -8.30 -9.91
CA SER A 53 5.37 -9.58 -10.20
C SER A 53 5.54 -10.42 -8.93
N ALA A 54 5.89 -11.70 -9.07
CA ALA A 54 6.14 -12.57 -7.91
C ALA A 54 7.24 -12.02 -6.99
N VAL A 55 8.30 -11.46 -7.59
CA VAL A 55 9.43 -10.84 -6.89
C VAL A 55 9.00 -9.53 -6.20
N GLU A 56 8.29 -8.65 -6.91
CA GLU A 56 7.80 -7.38 -6.36
C GLU A 56 6.82 -7.61 -5.19
N LEU A 57 5.91 -8.58 -5.33
CA LEU A 57 4.96 -8.93 -4.27
C LEU A 57 5.67 -9.50 -3.04
N THR A 58 6.69 -10.33 -3.25
CA THR A 58 7.52 -10.84 -2.16
C THR A 58 8.27 -9.70 -1.45
N GLY A 59 8.87 -8.78 -2.21
CA GLY A 59 9.52 -7.58 -1.67
C GLY A 59 8.57 -6.69 -0.87
N ARG A 60 7.33 -6.53 -1.35
CA ARG A 60 6.27 -5.82 -0.65
C ARG A 60 5.88 -6.49 0.67
N ASP A 61 5.84 -7.81 0.70
CA ASP A 61 5.57 -8.56 1.92
C ASP A 61 6.72 -8.43 2.93
N ILE A 62 7.96 -8.38 2.45
CA ILE A 62 9.14 -8.09 3.29
C ILE A 62 9.04 -6.66 3.83
N TYR A 63 8.69 -5.68 3.00
CA TYR A 63 8.46 -4.29 3.44
C TYR A 63 7.42 -4.20 4.56
N MET A 64 6.35 -4.99 4.48
CA MET A 64 5.34 -5.11 5.54
C MET A 64 5.88 -5.82 6.78
N ARG A 65 6.58 -6.96 6.62
CA ARG A 65 7.14 -7.74 7.71
C ARG A 65 8.16 -6.95 8.53
N GLU A 66 9.02 -6.19 7.86
CA GLU A 66 10.02 -5.31 8.46
C GLU A 66 9.42 -3.99 8.96
N ASN A 67 8.11 -3.80 8.79
CA ASN A 67 7.32 -2.69 9.29
C ASN A 67 7.80 -1.31 8.82
N CYS A 68 8.32 -1.24 7.58
CA CYS A 68 8.83 -0.01 6.98
C CYS A 68 7.77 1.11 6.93
N VAL A 69 6.48 0.73 6.79
CA VAL A 69 5.30 1.61 6.76
C VAL A 69 5.14 2.50 7.99
N VAL A 70 5.73 2.14 9.14
CA VAL A 70 5.70 2.97 10.36
C VAL A 70 6.61 4.19 10.26
N CYS A 71 7.62 4.13 9.40
CA CYS A 71 8.57 5.22 9.18
C CYS A 71 8.36 5.93 7.85
N HIS A 72 7.89 5.21 6.83
CA HIS A 72 7.80 5.67 5.46
C HIS A 72 6.36 5.60 4.96
N SER A 73 5.86 6.74 4.48
CA SER A 73 4.61 6.80 3.75
C SER A 73 4.81 6.45 2.28
N GLN A 74 3.72 6.03 1.64
CA GLN A 74 3.64 5.83 0.20
C GLN A 74 2.42 6.58 -0.34
N GLN A 75 2.29 7.84 0.05
CA GLN A 75 1.19 8.70 -0.37
C GLN A 75 1.64 10.16 -0.32
N ILE A 76 1.97 10.70 -1.49
CA ILE A 76 2.34 12.09 -1.71
C ILE A 76 1.05 12.91 -1.82
N ARG A 77 0.93 13.92 -0.96
CA ARG A 77 -0.24 14.79 -0.90
C ARG A 77 -0.19 15.86 -2.01
N PRO A 78 -1.34 16.39 -2.47
CA PRO A 78 -1.40 17.44 -3.49
C PRO A 78 -1.03 18.82 -2.91
N LEU A 79 0.16 18.94 -2.33
CA LEU A 79 0.73 20.18 -1.81
C LEU A 79 1.97 20.51 -2.63
N VAL A 80 2.14 21.78 -3.02
CA VAL A 80 3.29 22.23 -3.84
C VAL A 80 4.62 21.74 -3.25
N ALA A 81 4.83 21.95 -1.95
CA ALA A 81 6.06 21.55 -1.27
C ALA A 81 6.30 20.02 -1.24
N GLU A 82 5.24 19.21 -1.31
CA GLU A 82 5.40 17.76 -1.43
C GLU A 82 5.72 17.34 -2.85
N VAL A 83 5.05 17.97 -3.81
CA VAL A 83 5.29 17.69 -5.23
C VAL A 83 6.71 18.05 -5.63
N GLU A 84 7.23 19.20 -5.17
CA GLU A 84 8.62 19.60 -5.38
C GLU A 84 9.63 18.63 -4.74
N ARG A 85 9.27 18.04 -3.58
CA ARG A 85 10.17 17.18 -2.81
C ARG A 85 10.19 15.73 -3.33
N TYR A 86 9.02 15.19 -3.62
CA TYR A 86 8.82 13.77 -3.89
C TYR A 86 8.42 13.47 -5.34
N GLY A 87 7.94 14.45 -6.08
CA GLY A 87 7.38 14.26 -7.43
C GLY A 87 5.85 14.28 -7.43
N PRO A 88 5.20 13.91 -8.54
CA PRO A 88 3.75 14.02 -8.71
C PRO A 88 2.95 13.39 -7.57
N TYR A 89 1.90 14.09 -7.13
CA TYR A 89 1.03 13.60 -6.06
C TYR A 89 0.39 12.25 -6.42
N SER A 90 0.09 11.44 -5.41
CA SER A 90 -0.40 10.07 -5.61
C SER A 90 -1.85 10.03 -6.07
N ARG A 91 -2.18 9.12 -6.98
CA ARG A 91 -3.53 8.90 -7.50
C ARG A 91 -4.12 7.60 -6.98
N ALA A 92 -5.45 7.56 -6.86
CA ALA A 92 -6.16 6.38 -6.39
C ALA A 92 -5.90 5.16 -7.28
N GLY A 93 -5.85 5.37 -8.61
CA GLY A 93 -5.60 4.32 -9.60
C GLY A 93 -4.27 3.58 -9.44
N GLU A 94 -3.30 4.16 -8.74
CA GLU A 94 -1.99 3.54 -8.49
C GLU A 94 -2.04 2.50 -7.37
N PHE A 95 -3.08 2.53 -6.53
CA PHE A 95 -3.24 1.66 -5.37
C PHE A 95 -4.27 0.54 -5.58
N VAL A 96 -4.82 0.37 -6.79
CA VAL A 96 -5.90 -0.60 -7.07
C VAL A 96 -5.50 -2.04 -6.75
N TYR A 97 -4.22 -2.37 -6.92
CA TYR A 97 -3.67 -3.69 -6.60
C TYR A 97 -3.02 -3.76 -5.21
N ASP A 98 -3.15 -2.73 -4.38
CA ASP A 98 -2.59 -2.74 -3.04
C ASP A 98 -3.53 -3.39 -2.02
N ARG A 99 -3.18 -4.61 -1.61
CA ARG A 99 -3.89 -5.34 -0.55
C ARG A 99 -2.90 -5.80 0.53
N PRO A 100 -2.92 -5.24 1.75
CA PRO A 100 -3.60 -4.00 2.16
C PRO A 100 -2.88 -2.75 1.63
N PHE A 101 -3.51 -1.59 1.61
CA PHE A 101 -2.83 -0.33 1.25
C PHE A 101 -1.66 0.01 2.19
N LEU A 102 -0.59 0.64 1.66
CA LEU A 102 0.63 1.00 2.40
C LEU A 102 0.91 2.51 2.43
N TRP A 103 -0.15 3.33 2.37
CA TRP A 103 -0.07 4.80 2.34
C TRP A 103 0.75 5.40 3.49
N GLY A 104 0.81 4.72 4.64
CA GLY A 104 1.49 5.17 5.84
C GLY A 104 0.72 6.24 6.61
N SER A 105 1.04 6.38 7.89
CA SER A 105 0.40 7.37 8.80
C SER A 105 1.40 8.31 9.46
N LYS A 106 2.70 8.05 9.27
CA LYS A 106 3.81 8.81 9.86
C LYS A 106 4.97 8.89 8.87
N ARG A 107 5.74 9.97 8.96
CA ARG A 107 6.98 10.19 8.21
C ARG A 107 8.14 10.43 9.17
N THR A 108 8.74 9.34 9.64
CA THR A 108 10.04 9.39 10.34
C THR A 108 11.16 9.46 9.30
N GLY A 109 11.02 8.67 8.23
CA GLY A 109 11.79 8.81 6.98
C GLY A 109 10.97 9.50 5.88
N PRO A 110 11.58 9.69 4.69
CA PRO A 110 10.90 10.30 3.55
C PRO A 110 9.76 9.43 2.99
N ASP A 111 8.83 10.02 2.25
CA ASP A 111 7.86 9.28 1.44
C ASP A 111 8.57 8.49 0.33
N LEU A 112 8.10 7.26 0.06
CA LEU A 112 8.72 6.32 -0.88
C LEU A 112 7.91 6.09 -2.16
N HIS A 113 6.73 6.71 -2.34
CA HIS A 113 5.85 6.35 -3.47
C HIS A 113 6.45 6.66 -4.85
N ARG A 114 7.48 7.50 -4.92
CA ARG A 114 8.20 7.88 -6.14
C ARG A 114 9.71 7.61 -6.02
N ILE A 115 10.08 6.57 -5.28
CA ILE A 115 11.50 6.23 -5.08
C ILE A 115 12.09 5.47 -6.27
N GLY A 116 11.25 4.82 -7.09
CA GLY A 116 11.68 4.05 -8.26
C GLY A 116 12.55 4.86 -9.21
N GLY A 117 13.71 4.32 -9.55
CA GLY A 117 14.71 4.96 -10.42
C GLY A 117 15.44 6.16 -9.82
N LYS A 118 15.12 6.60 -8.59
CA LYS A 118 15.79 7.74 -7.94
C LYS A 118 17.18 7.38 -7.39
N TYR A 119 17.35 6.14 -6.98
CA TYR A 119 18.61 5.58 -6.48
C TYR A 119 18.92 4.26 -7.20
N SER A 120 20.20 3.91 -7.30
CA SER A 120 20.60 2.62 -7.86
C SER A 120 20.31 1.47 -6.88
N ASP A 121 20.23 0.25 -7.41
CA ASP A 121 20.06 -0.97 -6.60
C ASP A 121 21.19 -1.12 -5.58
N ASP A 122 22.42 -0.80 -5.98
CA ASP A 122 23.59 -0.79 -5.07
C ASP A 122 23.43 0.23 -3.93
N TRP A 123 22.86 1.41 -4.22
CA TRP A 123 22.58 2.39 -3.17
C TRP A 123 21.53 1.86 -2.20
N HIS A 124 20.45 1.24 -2.71
CA HIS A 124 19.43 0.64 -1.87
C HIS A 124 20.03 -0.47 -0.99
N ARG A 125 20.86 -1.34 -1.57
CA ARG A 125 21.54 -2.41 -0.84
C ARG A 125 22.42 -1.87 0.29
N LEU A 126 23.30 -0.91 -0.01
CA LEU A 126 24.17 -0.27 0.98
C LEU A 126 23.36 0.47 2.05
N HIS A 127 22.30 1.18 1.65
CA HIS A 127 21.43 1.88 2.59
C HIS A 127 20.68 0.92 3.52
N LEU A 128 20.20 -0.22 3.03
CA LEU A 128 19.52 -1.21 3.86
C LEU A 128 20.51 -1.96 4.77
N LEU A 129 21.73 -2.23 4.31
CA LEU A 129 22.79 -2.85 5.11
C LEU A 129 23.28 -1.95 6.24
N ASP A 130 23.60 -0.70 5.93
CA ASP A 130 23.98 0.31 6.92
C ASP A 130 23.54 1.71 6.47
N PRO A 131 22.36 2.17 6.91
CA PRO A 131 21.84 3.48 6.50
C PRO A 131 22.79 4.63 6.82
N ARG A 132 23.61 4.51 7.88
CA ARG A 132 24.54 5.56 8.30
C ARG A 132 25.79 5.62 7.41
N ALA A 133 26.10 4.56 6.66
CA ALA A 133 27.22 4.56 5.73
C ALA A 133 26.98 5.50 4.53
N VAL A 134 25.74 5.64 4.09
CA VAL A 134 25.36 6.51 2.95
C VAL A 134 24.62 7.77 3.38
N VAL A 135 23.96 7.76 4.54
CA VAL A 135 23.28 8.92 5.13
C VAL A 135 23.72 9.04 6.60
N PRO A 136 24.78 9.81 6.91
CA PRO A 136 25.42 9.81 8.24
C PRO A 136 24.49 10.06 9.43
N ASN A 137 23.44 10.86 9.23
CA ASN A 137 22.46 11.19 10.27
C ASN A 137 21.17 10.37 10.18
N SER A 138 21.20 9.22 9.49
CA SER A 138 20.03 8.35 9.35
C SER A 138 19.68 7.71 10.69
N ILE A 139 18.40 7.81 11.05
CA ILE A 139 17.81 7.12 12.20
C ILE A 139 17.15 5.80 11.80
N MET A 140 17.25 5.41 10.52
CA MET A 140 16.73 4.14 10.03
C MET A 140 17.53 2.96 10.63
N PRO A 141 16.88 1.87 11.06
CA PRO A 141 17.57 0.64 11.44
C PRO A 141 18.32 0.02 10.27
N ALA A 142 19.36 -0.76 10.57
CA ALA A 142 20.03 -1.60 9.59
C ALA A 142 19.29 -2.94 9.45
N TYR A 143 19.23 -3.48 8.23
CA TYR A 143 18.55 -4.73 7.86
C TYR A 143 19.51 -5.75 7.19
N PRO A 144 20.67 -6.07 7.79
CA PRO A 144 21.68 -6.91 7.15
C PRO A 144 21.21 -8.34 6.88
N TRP A 145 20.25 -8.86 7.68
CA TRP A 145 19.72 -10.21 7.51
C TRP A 145 19.00 -10.43 6.18
N LEU A 146 18.59 -9.37 5.48
CA LEU A 146 17.93 -9.49 4.19
C LEU A 146 18.86 -10.04 3.10
N GLU A 147 20.19 -9.88 3.25
CA GLU A 147 21.19 -10.49 2.35
C GLU A 147 21.33 -12.00 2.57
N GLU A 148 21.08 -12.47 3.78
CA GLU A 148 21.34 -13.85 4.18
C GLU A 148 20.14 -14.77 3.96
N ARG A 149 18.93 -14.20 3.87
CA ARG A 149 17.68 -14.93 3.74
C ARG A 149 17.24 -15.01 2.28
N GLN A 150 16.70 -16.17 1.89
CA GLN A 150 16.20 -16.40 0.55
C GLN A 150 14.78 -15.85 0.36
N ALA A 151 14.52 -15.18 -0.76
CA ALA A 151 13.19 -14.67 -1.09
C ALA A 151 12.16 -15.81 -1.23
N SER A 152 12.59 -16.97 -1.75
CA SER A 152 11.77 -18.17 -1.90
C SER A 152 11.21 -18.73 -0.58
N GLU A 153 11.84 -18.40 0.55
CA GLU A 153 11.38 -18.81 1.88
C GLU A 153 10.34 -17.83 2.48
N THR A 154 10.03 -16.74 1.78
CA THR A 154 9.09 -15.69 2.24
C THR A 154 7.62 -16.08 1.98
N GLY A 155 7.19 -17.14 2.66
CA GLY A 155 5.83 -17.67 2.55
C GLY A 155 5.56 -18.36 1.21
N ASN A 156 4.28 -18.54 0.86
CA ASN A 156 3.89 -19.27 -0.35
C ASN A 156 3.39 -18.30 -1.43
N ILE A 157 4.25 -17.95 -2.39
CA ILE A 157 3.95 -16.98 -3.44
C ILE A 157 2.85 -17.48 -4.40
N THR A 158 2.87 -18.76 -4.78
CA THR A 158 1.87 -19.39 -5.65
C THR A 158 0.46 -19.26 -5.07
N ASN A 159 0.31 -19.53 -3.78
CA ASN A 159 -0.94 -19.39 -3.06
C ASN A 159 -1.36 -17.91 -2.95
N LYS A 160 -0.42 -16.99 -2.68
CA LYS A 160 -0.70 -15.55 -2.63
C LYS A 160 -1.26 -15.04 -3.97
N LEU A 161 -0.59 -15.33 -5.09
CA LEU A 161 -1.08 -14.93 -6.42
C LEU A 161 -2.44 -15.56 -6.74
N THR A 162 -2.65 -16.82 -6.35
CA THR A 162 -3.95 -17.50 -6.51
C THR A 162 -5.06 -16.81 -5.72
N VAL A 163 -4.79 -16.38 -4.48
CA VAL A 163 -5.75 -15.66 -3.64
C VAL A 163 -6.00 -14.25 -4.19
N LEU A 164 -4.97 -13.52 -4.57
CA LEU A 164 -5.12 -12.19 -5.17
C LEU A 164 -5.91 -12.24 -6.47
N ARG A 165 -5.73 -13.29 -7.28
CA ARG A 165 -6.57 -13.53 -8.46
C ARG A 165 -8.04 -13.71 -8.11
N ARG A 166 -8.35 -14.47 -7.05
CA ARG A 166 -9.74 -14.60 -6.54
C ARG A 166 -10.30 -13.27 -6.03
N LEU A 167 -9.43 -12.35 -5.59
CA LEU A 167 -9.79 -11.00 -5.15
C LEU A 167 -9.82 -9.97 -6.29
N GLY A 168 -9.71 -10.42 -7.55
CA GLY A 168 -9.89 -9.57 -8.74
C GLY A 168 -8.59 -9.09 -9.39
N HIS A 169 -7.41 -9.52 -8.92
CA HIS A 169 -6.15 -9.20 -9.62
C HIS A 169 -6.04 -9.99 -10.93
N PRO A 170 -5.58 -9.37 -12.03
CA PRO A 170 -5.54 -10.01 -13.35
C PRO A 170 -4.29 -10.89 -13.55
N TYR A 171 -3.99 -11.79 -12.62
CA TYR A 171 -2.88 -12.74 -12.75
C TYR A 171 -3.21 -13.87 -13.74
N THR A 172 -2.27 -14.16 -14.64
CA THR A 172 -2.38 -15.28 -15.58
C THR A 172 -1.98 -16.61 -14.94
N ASP A 173 -2.39 -17.73 -15.54
CA ASP A 173 -1.96 -19.07 -15.08
C ASP A 173 -0.43 -19.24 -15.18
N GLU A 174 0.19 -18.65 -16.21
CA GLU A 174 1.65 -18.66 -16.40
C GLU A 174 2.37 -17.93 -15.28
N GLN A 175 1.89 -16.74 -14.89
CA GLN A 175 2.47 -15.98 -13.76
C GLN A 175 2.39 -16.76 -12.45
N ILE A 176 1.30 -17.50 -12.23
CA ILE A 176 1.14 -18.33 -11.02
C ILE A 176 2.07 -19.56 -11.08
N ALA A 177 2.18 -20.20 -12.24
CA ALA A 177 3.00 -21.40 -12.41
C ALA A 177 4.50 -21.13 -12.26
N ASN A 178 4.97 -19.96 -12.72
CA ASN A 178 6.38 -19.58 -12.69
C ASN A 178 6.81 -18.85 -11.40
N ALA A 179 5.86 -18.53 -10.51
CA ALA A 179 6.08 -17.64 -9.37
C ALA A 179 7.19 -18.10 -8.41
N GLU A 180 7.34 -19.40 -8.17
CA GLU A 180 8.40 -19.93 -7.31
C GLU A 180 9.77 -19.89 -7.99
N ALA A 181 9.81 -20.16 -9.29
CA ALA A 181 11.04 -20.09 -10.08
C ALA A 181 11.56 -18.64 -10.18
N ASP A 182 10.66 -17.66 -10.26
CA ASP A 182 11.01 -16.24 -10.27
C ASP A 182 11.75 -15.78 -8.99
N LEU A 183 11.61 -16.52 -7.87
CA LEU A 183 12.28 -16.22 -6.60
C LEU A 183 13.58 -17.00 -6.38
N GLU A 184 13.89 -17.98 -7.23
CA GLU A 184 15.03 -18.87 -7.04
C GLU A 184 16.35 -18.10 -7.14
N GLY A 185 17.21 -18.28 -6.15
CA GLY A 185 18.52 -17.59 -6.08
C GLY A 185 18.46 -16.12 -5.69
N LEU A 186 17.27 -15.54 -5.47
CA LEU A 186 17.12 -14.18 -4.96
C LEU A 186 17.14 -14.16 -3.43
N THR A 187 17.79 -13.14 -2.88
CA THR A 187 17.72 -12.82 -1.45
C THR A 187 16.48 -11.98 -1.15
N GLU A 188 16.09 -11.90 0.12
CA GLU A 188 15.05 -10.97 0.56
C GLU A 188 15.41 -9.51 0.23
N MET A 189 16.71 -9.17 0.27
CA MET A 189 17.22 -7.87 -0.13
C MET A 189 16.90 -7.59 -1.60
N ASP A 190 17.16 -8.54 -2.49
CA ASP A 190 16.87 -8.41 -3.92
C ASP A 190 15.38 -8.16 -4.16
N ALA A 191 14.53 -8.97 -3.54
CA ALA A 191 13.07 -8.82 -3.68
C ALA A 191 12.60 -7.46 -3.17
N LEU A 192 13.10 -7.00 -2.01
CA LEU A 192 12.75 -5.69 -1.45
C LEU A 192 13.21 -4.55 -2.36
N ILE A 193 14.42 -4.62 -2.93
CA ILE A 193 14.93 -3.61 -3.87
C ILE A 193 14.05 -3.57 -5.12
N VAL A 194 13.70 -4.72 -5.70
CA VAL A 194 12.80 -4.79 -6.85
C VAL A 194 11.44 -4.14 -6.54
N TYR A 195 10.88 -4.39 -5.36
CA TYR A 195 9.66 -3.69 -4.92
C TYR A 195 9.85 -2.17 -4.84
N LEU A 196 10.92 -1.70 -4.19
CA LEU A 196 11.22 -0.27 -4.07
C LEU A 196 11.40 0.39 -5.44
N GLN A 197 12.06 -0.28 -6.39
CA GLN A 197 12.29 0.23 -7.74
C GLN A 197 11.00 0.36 -8.56
N MET A 198 10.00 -0.47 -8.30
CA MET A 198 8.70 -0.38 -8.97
C MET A 198 7.86 0.79 -8.42
N LEU A 199 8.11 1.28 -7.19
CA LEU A 199 7.30 2.35 -6.61
C LEU A 199 7.34 3.63 -7.45
N GLY A 200 6.16 3.95 -7.98
CA GLY A 200 5.90 5.14 -8.78
C GLY A 200 5.88 4.90 -10.28
N THR A 201 6.19 3.69 -10.76
CA THR A 201 6.10 3.35 -12.19
C THR A 201 4.66 3.24 -12.70
N GLY A 202 3.69 3.10 -11.80
CA GLY A 202 2.26 3.12 -12.14
C GLY A 202 1.73 4.51 -12.50
N PHE A 203 2.51 5.58 -12.27
CA PHE A 203 2.12 6.93 -12.65
C PHE A 203 2.04 7.11 -14.16
N SER A 204 1.04 7.86 -14.62
CA SER A 204 0.87 8.29 -16.01
C SER A 204 0.60 9.79 -16.05
N GLU A 205 1.33 10.52 -16.89
CA GLU A 205 1.09 11.95 -17.12
C GLU A 205 -0.21 12.20 -17.89
N GLU A 206 -0.66 11.24 -18.72
CA GLU A 206 -1.94 11.33 -19.45
C GLU A 206 -3.11 11.35 -18.47
N ASP A 207 -3.05 10.53 -17.42
CA ASP A 207 -4.05 10.52 -16.34
C ASP A 207 -4.01 11.83 -15.53
N ALA A 208 -2.83 12.43 -15.38
CA ALA A 208 -2.67 13.73 -14.70
C ALA A 208 -3.30 14.89 -15.48
N ALA A 209 -3.29 14.84 -16.82
CA ALA A 209 -3.93 15.84 -17.68
C ALA A 209 -5.46 15.73 -17.69
N MET A 210 -6.02 14.52 -17.57
CA MET A 210 -7.48 14.32 -17.53
C MET A 210 -8.11 14.82 -16.23
N GLU A 211 -7.44 14.68 -15.09
CA GLU A 211 -7.94 15.22 -13.82
C GLU A 211 -7.80 16.74 -13.71
N GLY A 212 -6.81 17.35 -14.38
CA GLY A 212 -6.57 18.80 -14.36
C GLY A 212 -7.53 19.66 -15.18
N GLY A 213 -8.42 19.04 -15.97
CA GLY A 213 -9.35 19.73 -16.87
C GLY A 213 -10.74 20.02 -16.28
N SER A 214 -10.98 19.76 -14.99
CA SER A 214 -12.32 19.84 -14.38
C SER A 214 -12.45 20.83 -13.22
N HIS A 215 -11.78 21.98 -13.29
CA HIS A 215 -12.05 23.13 -12.41
C HIS A 215 -12.02 24.46 -13.15
#